data_AF-A0A1V6GRB9-F1
#
_entry.id   AF-A0A1V6GRB9-F1
#
_cell.length_a   1.000
_cell.length_b   1.000
_cell.length_c   1.000
_cell.angle_alpha   90.00
_cell.angle_beta   90.00
_cell.angle_gamma   90.00
#
_symmetry.space_group_name_H-M   'P 1'
#
loop_
_entity.id
_entity.type
_entity.pdbx_description
1 polymer ?
#
loop_
_entity_poly.entity_id
_entity_poly.type
_entity_poly.pdbx_seq_one_letter_code
_entity_poly.pdbx_strand_id
1 'polypeptide(L)'
;MSKGGDFGMERIRHFNGSLFDTADVLELTEAEVKRIVAAVRLDWSAVDPSIFGTLFERGLDPAKRTQLGAHFTGKEDIRIPLHADNLF
;
A
#
# COMPACT_ATOMS: atom_id res chain seq x y z
N MET A 1 3.52 -1.99 16.59
CA MET A 1 3.91 -0.85 15.73
C MET A 1 3.25 0.46 16.13
N SER A 2 2.01 0.46 16.66
CA SER A 2 1.35 1.63 17.28
C SER A 2 1.95 2.13 18.59
N LYS A 3 2.89 1.39 19.19
CA LYS A 3 3.68 1.87 20.35
C LYS A 3 5.20 1.73 20.15
N GLY A 4 5.62 1.22 18.99
CA GLY A 4 7.00 0.71 18.82
C GLY A 4 7.32 -0.42 19.82
N GLY A 5 8.61 -0.61 20.12
CA GLY A 5 9.08 -1.50 21.19
C GLY A 5 10.05 -2.58 20.71
N ASP A 6 10.43 -3.47 21.62
CA ASP A 6 11.30 -4.60 21.31
C ASP A 6 10.50 -5.81 20.79
N PHE A 7 11.02 -6.46 19.75
CA PHE A 7 10.51 -7.72 19.22
C PHE A 7 11.68 -8.69 19.01
N GLY A 8 11.78 -9.70 19.88
CA GLY A 8 12.98 -10.54 19.92
C GLY A 8 14.22 -9.69 20.20
N MET A 9 15.19 -9.73 19.28
CA MET A 9 16.41 -8.93 19.35
C MET A 9 16.32 -7.59 18.60
N GLU A 10 15.19 -7.32 17.95
CA GLU A 10 15.02 -6.16 17.07
C GLU A 10 14.21 -5.05 17.75
N ARG A 11 14.63 -3.79 17.57
CA ARG A 11 13.87 -2.62 18.01
C ARG A 11 12.96 -2.15 16.87
N ILE A 12 11.65 -2.28 17.06
CA ILE A 12 10.64 -1.79 16.12
C ILE A 12 10.28 -0.34 16.46
N ARG A 13 10.35 0.53 15.45
CA ARG A 13 9.96 1.94 15.57
C ARG A 13 8.44 2.09 15.77
N HIS A 14 8.06 3.17 16.45
CA HIS A 14 6.67 3.63 16.44
C HIS A 14 6.34 4.23 15.06
N PHE A 15 5.22 3.83 14.48
CA PHE A 15 4.68 4.39 13.24
C PHE A 15 3.37 5.10 13.55
N ASN A 16 3.32 6.40 13.23
CA ASN A 16 2.13 7.24 13.44
C ASN A 16 1.01 6.90 12.44
N GLY A 17 -0.14 7.57 12.59
CA GLY A 17 -1.34 7.35 11.77
C GLY A 17 -2.13 6.15 12.27
N SER A 18 -3.23 5.83 11.58
CA SER A 18 -4.19 4.81 12.03
C SER A 18 -3.88 3.38 11.55
N LEU A 19 -2.79 3.18 10.80
CA LEU A 19 -2.49 1.89 10.16
C LEU A 19 -2.33 0.72 11.16
N PHE A 20 -1.92 1.02 12.40
CA PHE A 20 -1.66 0.02 13.44
C PHE A 20 -2.57 0.19 14.67
N ASP A 21 -3.71 0.87 14.51
CA ASP A 21 -4.67 1.09 15.60
C ASP A 21 -5.31 -0.22 16.05
N THR A 22 -5.47 -1.18 15.14
CA THR A 22 -5.93 -2.54 15.46
C THR A 22 -4.79 -3.55 15.36
N ALA A 23 -4.93 -4.66 16.09
CA ALA A 23 -3.97 -5.75 16.14
C ALA A 23 -4.56 -7.04 15.56
N ASP A 24 -5.48 -6.91 14.61
CA ASP A 24 -6.15 -8.04 13.99
C ASP A 24 -5.13 -8.87 13.20
N VAL A 25 -5.05 -10.15 13.54
CA VAL A 25 -4.16 -11.09 12.88
C VAL A 25 -4.96 -11.90 11.87
N LEU A 26 -4.48 -11.94 10.62
CA LEU A 26 -5.02 -12.82 9.60
C LEU A 26 -4.42 -14.21 9.80
N GLU A 27 -5.28 -15.23 9.89
CA GLU A 27 -4.84 -16.62 9.79
C GLU A 27 -4.34 -16.88 8.37
N LEU A 28 -3.10 -17.34 8.25
CA LEU A 28 -2.45 -17.57 6.97
C LEU A 28 -2.24 -19.05 6.73
N THR A 29 -2.52 -19.47 5.49
CA THR A 29 -2.12 -20.79 5.00
C THR A 29 -0.62 -20.84 4.73
N GLU A 30 -0.04 -22.04 4.74
CA GLU A 30 1.38 -22.23 4.40
C GLU A 30 1.75 -21.66 3.01
N ALA A 31 0.84 -21.79 2.04
CA ALA A 31 1.04 -21.26 0.70
C ALA A 31 1.10 -19.72 0.68
N GLU A 32 0.31 -19.05 1.51
CA GLU A 32 0.33 -17.59 1.64
C GLU A 32 1.60 -17.11 2.32
N VAL A 33 2.02 -17.79 3.39
CA VAL A 33 3.31 -17.51 4.05
C VAL A 33 4.46 -17.61 3.05
N LYS A 34 4.50 -18.66 2.22
CA LYS A 34 5.53 -18.80 1.16
C LYS A 34 5.53 -17.64 0.18
N ARG A 35 4.35 -17.14 -0.22
CA ARG A 35 4.22 -15.97 -1.09
C ARG A 35 4.73 -14.69 -0.42
N ILE A 36 4.40 -14.48 0.85
CA ILE A 36 4.88 -13.32 1.62
C ILE A 36 6.41 -13.36 1.73
N VAL A 37 6.98 -14.52 2.07
CA VAL A 37 8.44 -14.70 2.15
C VAL A 37 9.14 -14.42 0.82
N ALA A 38 8.52 -14.76 -0.31
CA ALA A 38 9.06 -14.39 -1.61
C ALA A 38 9.01 -12.87 -1.85
N ALA A 39 7.89 -12.22 -1.48
CA ALA A 39 7.70 -10.78 -1.66
C ALA A 39 8.65 -9.93 -0.81
N VAL A 40 8.90 -10.30 0.45
CA VAL A 40 9.81 -9.54 1.35
C VAL A 40 11.28 -9.56 0.90
N ARG A 41 11.66 -10.48 0.00
CA ARG A 41 13.03 -10.56 -0.57
C ARG A 41 13.25 -9.62 -1.75
N LEU A 42 12.20 -8.98 -2.25
CA LEU A 42 12.30 -8.00 -3.32
C LEU A 42 12.80 -6.65 -2.78
N ASP A 43 13.41 -5.85 -3.64
CA ASP A 43 13.81 -4.48 -3.30
C ASP A 43 12.60 -3.54 -3.42
N TRP A 44 12.11 -3.05 -2.28
CA TRP A 44 10.99 -2.11 -2.18
C TRP A 44 11.44 -0.64 -2.12
N SER A 45 12.72 -0.32 -2.32
CA SER A 45 13.23 1.06 -2.25
C SER A 45 12.75 1.94 -3.40
N ALA A 46 12.49 1.34 -4.57
CA ALA A 46 12.06 2.03 -5.79
C ALA A 46 10.73 1.47 -6.32
N VAL A 47 9.72 1.39 -5.45
CA VAL A 47 8.38 0.92 -5.85
C VAL A 47 7.78 1.89 -6.86
N ASP A 48 7.52 1.38 -8.07
CA ASP A 48 6.75 2.11 -9.07
C ASP A 48 5.27 2.22 -8.62
N PRO A 49 4.66 3.43 -8.62
CA PRO A 49 3.27 3.60 -8.19
C PRO A 49 2.24 2.72 -8.92
N SER A 50 2.53 2.28 -10.15
CA SER A 50 1.66 1.35 -10.89
C SER A 50 1.51 -0.02 -10.23
N ILE A 51 2.46 -0.41 -9.38
CA ILE A 51 2.37 -1.62 -8.55
C ILE A 51 1.18 -1.50 -7.59
N PHE A 52 1.01 -0.34 -6.95
CA PHE A 52 -0.14 -0.09 -6.06
C PHE A 52 -1.45 -0.05 -6.85
N GLY A 53 -1.46 0.60 -8.00
CA GLY A 53 -2.61 0.61 -8.90
C GLY A 53 -3.10 -0.79 -9.21
N THR A 54 -2.19 -1.65 -9.65
CA THR A 54 -2.45 -3.06 -9.97
C THR A 54 -2.93 -3.86 -8.76
N LEU A 55 -2.35 -3.61 -7.57
CA LEU A 55 -2.74 -4.29 -6.33
C LEU A 55 -4.14 -3.88 -5.86
N PHE A 56 -4.48 -2.60 -5.87
CA PHE A 56 -5.83 -2.13 -5.54
C PHE A 56 -6.86 -2.74 -6.47
N GLU A 57 -6.55 -2.71 -7.76
CA GLU A 57 -7.37 -3.25 -8.80
C GLU A 57 -7.62 -4.77 -8.68
N ARG A 58 -6.59 -5.55 -8.37
CA ARG A 58 -6.74 -7.01 -8.20
C ARG A 58 -7.21 -7.43 -6.81
N GLY A 59 -7.01 -6.59 -5.80
CA GLY A 59 -7.35 -6.84 -4.40
C GLY A 59 -8.77 -6.42 -4.03
N LEU A 60 -9.41 -5.55 -4.82
CA LEU A 60 -10.81 -5.20 -4.66
C LEU A 60 -11.72 -6.25 -5.32
N ASP A 61 -12.81 -6.59 -4.63
CA ASP A 61 -13.92 -7.34 -5.22
C ASP A 61 -14.35 -6.65 -6.53
N PRO A 62 -14.34 -7.36 -7.68
CA PRO A 62 -14.73 -6.81 -8.96
C PRO A 62 -16.08 -6.08 -8.93
N ALA A 63 -17.04 -6.53 -8.10
CA ALA A 63 -18.35 -5.91 -7.96
C ALA A 63 -18.30 -4.55 -7.23
N LYS A 64 -17.31 -4.34 -6.35
CA LYS A 64 -17.13 -3.09 -5.58
C LYS A 64 -16.25 -2.06 -6.28
N ARG A 65 -15.50 -2.49 -7.29
CA ARG A 65 -14.52 -1.67 -8.02
C ARG A 65 -15.16 -0.46 -8.71
N THR A 66 -16.27 -0.68 -9.43
CA THR A 66 -16.99 0.36 -10.18
C THR A 66 -17.73 1.33 -9.25
N GLN A 67 -18.26 0.85 -8.13
CA GLN A 67 -19.04 1.66 -7.18
C GLN A 67 -18.18 2.67 -6.41
N LEU A 68 -16.89 2.38 -6.22
CA LEU A 68 -15.97 3.22 -5.45
C LEU A 68 -15.18 4.21 -6.30
N GLY A 69 -15.33 4.18 -7.63
CA GLY A 69 -14.48 4.97 -8.54
C GLY A 69 -13.00 4.61 -8.43
N ALA A 70 -12.68 3.38 -8.00
CA ALA A 70 -11.34 2.91 -7.65
C ALA A 70 -10.53 2.54 -8.91
N HIS A 71 -10.39 3.49 -9.83
CA HIS A 71 -9.49 3.38 -10.97
C HIS A 71 -8.14 3.99 -10.58
N PHE A 72 -7.06 3.29 -10.89
CA PHE A 72 -5.73 3.87 -10.74
C PHE A 72 -5.53 5.00 -11.76
N THR A 73 -5.13 6.18 -11.29
CA THR A 73 -4.75 7.31 -12.14
C THR A 73 -3.25 7.25 -12.42
N GLY A 74 -2.86 7.27 -13.69
CA GLY A 74 -1.46 7.15 -14.09
C GLY A 74 -0.62 8.36 -13.66
N LYS A 75 0.69 8.16 -13.50
CA LYS A 75 1.63 9.23 -13.12
C LYS A 75 1.56 10.44 -14.06
N GLU A 76 1.41 10.21 -15.37
CA GLU A 76 1.31 11.28 -16.36
C GLU A 76 0.02 12.11 -16.20
N ASP A 77 -1.08 11.47 -15.80
CA ASP A 77 -2.37 12.14 -15.59
C ASP A 77 -2.36 13.00 -14.31
N ILE A 78 -1.53 12.64 -13.32
CA ILE A 78 -1.31 13.44 -12.10
C ILE A 78 -0.36 14.61 -12.37
N ARG A 79 0.53 14.49 -13.36
CA ARG A 79 1.56 15.49 -13.70
C ARG A 79 1.00 16.66 -14.53
N ILE A 80 -0.24 17.07 -14.29
CA ILE A 80 -0.74 18.35 -14.78
C ILE A 80 -0.17 19.44 -13.86
N PRO A 81 0.64 20.39 -14.36
CA PRO A 81 1.08 21.50 -13.56
C PRO A 81 -0.15 22.32 -13.16
N LEU A 82 -0.32 22.61 -11.87
CA LEU A 82 -1.33 23.56 -11.35
C LEU A 82 -1.04 25.02 -11.77
N HIS A 83 -0.38 25.26 -12.90
CA HIS A 83 0.05 26.59 -13.34
C HIS A 83 -0.05 26.75 -14.86
N ALA A 84 -1.23 27.14 -15.31
CA ALA A 84 -1.47 28.15 -16.34
C ALA A 84 -2.98 28.26 -16.47
N ASP A 85 -3.55 29.37 -15.98
CA ASP A 85 -4.83 29.98 -16.42
C ASP A 85 -5.43 30.87 -15.31
N ASN A 86 -4.60 31.73 -14.70
CA ASN A 86 -5.14 32.85 -13.91
C ASN A 86 -4.18 34.06 -13.85
N LEU A 87 -3.67 34.46 -15.01
CA LEU A 87 -3.06 35.77 -15.22
C LEU A 87 -3.51 36.33 -16.58
N PHE A 88 -4.76 36.79 -16.63
CA PHE A 88 -5.18 38.05 -17.26
C PHE A 88 -6.43 38.55 -16.55
#